data_AF-A0A967SZ20-F1
#
_entry.id   AF-A0A967SZ20-F1
#
_cell.length_a   1.000
_cell.length_b   1.000
_cell.length_c   1.000
_cell.angle_alpha   90.00
_cell.angle_beta   90.00
_cell.angle_gamma   90.00
#
_symmetry.space_group_name_H-M   'P 1'
#
loop_
_entity.id
_entity.type
_entity.pdbx_description
1 polymer ?
#
loop_
_entity_poly.entity_id
_entity_poly.type
_entity_poly.pdbx_seq_one_letter_code
_entity_poly.pdbx_strand_id
1 'polypeptide(L)'
;LRATGEGHISSITFRSGIINSEGNISLDDPISFVSTPEIKQHHSDYEAIFKPDQSLSERILFPSADIECNGIEDARFVEFRNENDNITYYATYTAYDGKRIYLRLLETTDFLHFRMDTIQGPAAQNKGFALFPRKIDGHYAMLSRQDDENNYLMFSDQLLFWDSKQSILEPQFPWEFVKLGNCGSPIETEAGWLVLSHAIGPMRKYVISAFLLDLHDPLHVIGRLQEPLISPNENEREGYVPNVVYSCGSQIYGRNLIIPFAMSDYISSFAIVDLDELLNELTSHKNKI
;
A
#
# COMPACT_ATOMS: atom_id res chain seq x y z
N LEU A 1 -9.27 2.45 4.01
CA LEU A 1 -9.19 1.64 5.24
C LEU A 1 -9.73 0.25 4.94
N ARG A 2 -9.28 -0.77 5.69
CA ARG A 2 -9.90 -2.09 5.66
C ARG A 2 -11.02 -2.13 6.71
N ALA A 3 -12.17 -2.66 6.36
CA ALA A 3 -13.23 -2.99 7.31
C ALA A 3 -13.54 -4.48 7.25
N THR A 4 -13.83 -5.10 8.39
CA THR A 4 -14.22 -6.50 8.53
C THR A 4 -15.63 -6.57 9.12
N GLY A 5 -16.56 -7.15 8.35
CA GLY A 5 -17.95 -7.35 8.76
C GLY A 5 -18.20 -8.71 9.42
N GLU A 6 -19.48 -9.04 9.62
CA GLU A 6 -19.88 -10.40 10.00
C GLU A 6 -19.30 -11.43 9.02
N GLY A 7 -18.81 -12.56 9.54
CA GLY A 7 -18.13 -13.59 8.74
C GLY A 7 -16.67 -13.30 8.43
N HIS A 8 -16.08 -12.24 8.99
CA HIS A 8 -14.67 -11.83 8.80
C HIS A 8 -14.28 -11.51 7.36
N ILE A 9 -15.26 -11.22 6.50
CA ILE A 9 -15.02 -10.82 5.11
C ILE A 9 -14.55 -9.37 5.08
N SER A 10 -13.41 -9.12 4.44
CA SER A 10 -12.83 -7.79 4.33
C SER A 10 -13.37 -7.00 3.15
N SER A 11 -13.46 -5.69 3.35
CA SER A 11 -13.93 -4.69 2.39
C SER A 11 -13.02 -3.46 2.41
N ILE A 12 -13.07 -2.66 1.35
CA ILE A 12 -12.38 -1.36 1.28
C ILE A 12 -13.40 -0.27 1.64
N THR A 13 -13.08 0.50 2.67
CA THR A 13 -13.85 1.69 3.06
C THR A 13 -13.01 2.94 2.87
N PHE A 14 -13.69 4.03 2.53
CA PHE A 14 -13.06 5.33 2.37
C PHE A 14 -13.39 6.22 3.57
N ARG A 15 -12.45 7.09 3.93
CA ARG A 15 -12.62 8.13 4.95
C ARG A 15 -11.95 9.40 4.48
N SER A 16 -12.59 10.52 4.76
CA SER A 16 -12.10 11.86 4.50
C SER A 16 -11.73 12.56 5.81
N GLY A 17 -10.91 13.60 5.68
CA GLY A 17 -10.42 14.39 6.80
C GLY A 17 -9.52 15.51 6.28
N ILE A 18 -8.96 16.27 7.22
CA ILE A 18 -8.11 17.43 6.97
C ILE A 18 -6.79 17.24 7.70
N ILE A 19 -5.69 17.58 7.01
CA ILE A 19 -4.37 17.78 7.61
C ILE A 19 -4.08 19.26 7.50
N ASN A 20 -3.96 19.96 8.63
CA ASN A 20 -3.67 21.38 8.62
C ASN A 20 -2.17 21.66 8.44
N SER A 21 -1.79 22.94 8.31
CA SER A 21 -0.37 23.34 8.13
C SER A 21 0.52 23.05 9.33
N GLU A 22 -0.05 22.81 10.51
CA GLU A 22 0.67 22.44 11.73
C GLU A 22 0.85 20.92 11.86
N GLY A 23 0.34 20.14 10.89
CA GLY A 23 0.35 18.68 10.92
C GLY A 23 -0.78 18.07 11.75
N ASN A 24 -1.73 18.85 12.27
CA ASN A 24 -2.87 18.27 12.98
C ASN A 24 -3.80 17.56 12.00
N ILE A 25 -4.14 16.31 12.31
CA ILE A 25 -5.02 15.45 11.51
C ILE A 25 -6.38 15.34 12.19
N SER A 26 -7.44 15.69 11.47
CA SER A 26 -8.83 15.49 11.89
C SER A 26 -9.59 14.72 10.84
N LEU A 27 -10.19 13.59 11.21
CA LEU A 27 -11.10 12.85 10.33
C LEU A 27 -12.52 13.39 10.44
N ASP A 28 -13.25 13.34 9.34
CA ASP A 28 -14.68 13.64 9.33
C ASP A 28 -15.42 12.61 10.20
N ASP A 29 -16.52 13.03 10.83
CA ASP A 29 -17.30 12.14 11.70
C ASP A 29 -17.80 10.89 10.94
N PRO A 30 -17.83 9.72 11.60
CA PRO A 30 -18.45 8.54 11.03
C PRO A 30 -19.94 8.80 10.80
N ILE A 31 -20.37 8.62 9.57
CA ILE A 31 -21.78 8.60 9.19
C ILE A 31 -22.41 7.24 9.54
N SER A 32 -23.72 7.25 9.82
CA SER A 32 -24.44 6.06 10.30
C SER A 32 -24.85 5.08 9.20
N PHE A 33 -24.78 5.50 7.93
CA PHE A 33 -25.20 4.69 6.78
C PHE A 33 -24.04 4.53 5.81
N VAL A 34 -23.91 3.32 5.26
CA VAL A 34 -22.96 3.04 4.17
C VAL A 34 -23.71 2.94 2.85
N SER A 35 -23.05 3.38 1.79
CA SER A 35 -23.53 3.35 0.43
C SER A 35 -22.82 2.25 -0.33
N THR A 36 -23.57 1.36 -0.99
CA THR A 36 -23.03 0.32 -1.88
C THR A 36 -23.17 0.76 -3.34
N PRO A 37 -22.21 0.39 -4.21
CA PRO A 37 -22.25 0.74 -5.63
C PRO A 37 -23.24 -0.13 -6.42
N GLU A 38 -23.63 0.33 -7.61
CA GLU A 38 -24.11 -0.55 -8.67
C GLU A 38 -22.94 -1.35 -9.24
N ILE A 39 -23.11 -2.67 -9.38
CA ILE A 39 -22.09 -3.57 -9.92
C ILE A 39 -22.43 -3.96 -11.36
N LYS A 40 -21.48 -3.76 -12.28
CA LYS A 40 -21.54 -4.28 -13.65
C LYS A 40 -20.44 -5.33 -13.85
N GLN A 41 -20.84 -6.59 -13.95
CA GLN A 41 -19.90 -7.70 -14.07
C GLN A 41 -19.46 -7.96 -15.52
N HIS A 42 -18.17 -8.28 -15.67
CA HIS A 42 -17.52 -8.72 -16.89
C HIS A 42 -16.61 -9.93 -16.57
N HIS A 43 -17.21 -11.13 -16.51
CA HIS A 43 -16.52 -12.34 -16.02
C HIS A 43 -16.00 -12.19 -14.58
N SER A 44 -14.69 -12.27 -14.36
CA SER A 44 -14.03 -12.07 -13.06
C SER A 44 -13.74 -10.60 -12.76
N ASP A 45 -13.86 -9.73 -13.77
CA ASP A 45 -13.65 -8.29 -13.66
C ASP A 45 -15.00 -7.58 -13.52
N TYR A 46 -15.01 -6.38 -12.95
CA TYR A 46 -16.26 -5.64 -12.75
C TYR A 46 -16.04 -4.15 -12.57
N GLU A 47 -17.10 -3.39 -12.81
CA GLU A 47 -17.20 -1.97 -12.48
C GLU A 47 -18.09 -1.79 -11.25
N ALA A 48 -17.72 -0.86 -10.37
CA ALA A 48 -18.49 -0.43 -9.22
C ALA A 48 -18.75 1.07 -9.34
N ILE A 49 -20.02 1.45 -9.43
CA ILE A 49 -20.46 2.81 -9.73
C ILE A 49 -21.29 3.34 -8.56
N PHE A 50 -20.77 4.37 -7.88
CA PHE A 50 -21.46 5.11 -6.83
C PHE A 50 -22.26 6.28 -7.38
N LYS A 51 -23.27 6.70 -6.63
CA LYS A 51 -24.03 7.90 -6.98
C LYS A 51 -23.25 9.15 -6.53
N PRO A 52 -23.31 10.25 -7.30
CA PRO A 52 -22.54 11.46 -7.01
C PRO A 52 -23.02 12.23 -5.77
N ASP A 53 -24.23 11.98 -5.29
CA ASP A 53 -24.81 12.59 -4.09
C ASP A 53 -24.33 11.95 -2.78
N GLN A 54 -23.55 10.88 -2.85
CA GLN A 54 -22.98 10.17 -1.69
C GLN A 54 -21.58 10.71 -1.39
N SER A 55 -21.33 11.06 -0.12
CA SER A 55 -19.97 11.41 0.36
C SER A 55 -18.97 10.25 0.14
N LEU A 56 -17.69 10.59 -0.02
CA LEU A 56 -16.62 9.58 -0.11
C LEU A 56 -16.60 8.69 1.14
N SER A 57 -16.80 9.27 2.32
CA SER A 57 -16.79 8.52 3.58
C SER A 57 -17.94 7.51 3.74
N GLU A 58 -18.94 7.54 2.85
CA GLU A 58 -20.03 6.55 2.84
C GLU A 58 -19.73 5.34 1.97
N ARG A 59 -18.71 5.44 1.11
CA ARG A 59 -18.47 4.45 0.07
C ARG A 59 -17.76 3.22 0.66
N ILE A 60 -18.33 2.06 0.35
CA ILE A 60 -17.75 0.77 0.68
C ILE A 60 -17.72 -0.11 -0.56
N LEU A 61 -16.57 -0.71 -0.84
CA LEU A 61 -16.39 -1.73 -1.86
C LEU A 61 -16.39 -3.09 -1.16
N PHE A 62 -17.41 -3.89 -1.45
CA PHE A 62 -17.50 -5.28 -1.03
C PHE A 62 -16.98 -6.21 -2.13
N PRO A 63 -16.51 -7.41 -1.77
CA PRO A 63 -16.32 -8.49 -2.73
C PRO A 63 -17.51 -8.65 -3.68
N SER A 64 -17.25 -8.58 -4.98
CA SER A 64 -18.28 -8.65 -6.02
C SER A 64 -17.97 -9.67 -7.13
N ALA A 65 -16.86 -10.41 -7.00
CA ALA A 65 -16.48 -11.51 -7.88
C ALA A 65 -16.12 -12.77 -7.07
N ASP A 66 -16.27 -13.95 -7.69
CA ASP A 66 -16.03 -15.25 -7.03
C ASP A 66 -14.60 -15.37 -6.47
N ILE A 67 -13.62 -14.79 -7.16
CA ILE A 67 -12.21 -14.84 -6.77
C ILE A 67 -11.88 -14.01 -5.52
N GLU A 68 -12.81 -13.17 -5.06
CA GLU A 68 -12.66 -12.33 -3.87
C GLU A 68 -13.75 -12.60 -2.83
N CYS A 69 -14.55 -13.65 -2.98
CA CYS A 69 -15.73 -13.92 -2.14
C CYS A 69 -15.45 -14.05 -0.63
N ASN A 70 -14.20 -14.29 -0.22
CA ASN A 70 -13.76 -14.33 1.18
C ASN A 70 -13.00 -13.07 1.63
N GLY A 71 -12.82 -12.09 0.76
CA GLY A 71 -12.30 -10.77 1.14
C GLY A 71 -11.49 -10.08 0.06
N ILE A 72 -11.49 -8.75 0.14
CA ILE A 72 -10.51 -7.87 -0.52
C ILE A 72 -9.62 -7.22 0.55
N GLU A 73 -8.31 -7.29 0.39
CA GLU A 73 -7.34 -6.98 1.45
C GLU A 73 -6.22 -6.06 0.97
N ASP A 74 -5.72 -5.25 1.91
CA ASP A 74 -4.48 -4.47 1.83
C ASP A 74 -4.31 -3.66 0.54
N ALA A 75 -5.35 -2.91 0.17
CA ALA A 75 -5.34 -2.02 -0.99
C ALA A 75 -4.29 -0.91 -0.84
N ARG A 76 -3.39 -0.82 -1.82
CA ARG A 76 -2.28 0.14 -1.86
C ARG A 76 -2.53 1.16 -2.96
N PHE A 77 -3.12 2.29 -2.57
CA PHE A 77 -3.45 3.36 -3.51
C PHE A 77 -2.21 4.16 -3.93
N VAL A 78 -2.22 4.60 -5.19
CA VAL A 78 -1.24 5.53 -5.75
C VAL A 78 -1.93 6.52 -6.69
N GLU A 79 -1.56 7.80 -6.58
CA GLU A 79 -1.82 8.78 -7.61
C GLU A 79 -0.83 8.56 -8.76
N PHE A 80 -1.31 8.06 -9.90
CA PHE A 80 -0.48 7.78 -11.06
C PHE A 80 -0.56 8.91 -12.08
N ARG A 81 0.60 9.49 -12.39
CA ARG A 81 0.74 10.53 -13.41
C ARG A 81 0.99 9.88 -14.77
N ASN A 82 0.03 10.05 -15.67
CA ASN A 82 0.15 9.59 -17.06
C ASN A 82 1.05 10.54 -17.87
N GLU A 83 1.50 10.09 -19.04
CA GLU A 83 2.37 10.86 -19.95
C GLU A 83 1.73 12.16 -20.47
N ASN A 84 0.39 12.28 -20.39
CA ASN A 84 -0.38 13.46 -20.75
C ASN A 84 -0.75 14.33 -19.53
N ASP A 85 -0.09 14.12 -18.39
CA ASP A 85 -0.34 14.78 -17.09
C ASP A 85 -1.73 14.52 -16.49
N ASN A 86 -2.55 13.66 -17.10
CA ASN A 86 -3.79 13.22 -16.46
C ASN A 86 -3.47 12.32 -15.26
N ILE A 87 -4.29 12.45 -14.22
CA ILE A 87 -4.17 11.65 -13.01
C ILE A 87 -5.15 10.48 -13.08
N THR A 88 -4.63 9.28 -12.80
CA THR A 88 -5.43 8.09 -12.52
C THR A 88 -5.04 7.57 -11.15
N TYR A 89 -6.01 7.22 -10.31
CA TYR A 89 -5.74 6.53 -9.05
C TYR A 89 -5.80 5.03 -9.30
N TYR A 90 -4.69 4.35 -8.99
CA TYR A 90 -4.62 2.90 -9.00
C TYR A 90 -4.52 2.36 -7.59
N ALA A 91 -5.03 1.16 -7.35
CA ALA A 91 -4.71 0.40 -6.15
C ALA A 91 -4.55 -1.08 -6.45
N THR A 92 -3.39 -1.63 -6.09
CA THR A 92 -3.22 -3.09 -6.04
C THR A 92 -3.83 -3.62 -4.75
N TYR A 93 -4.54 -4.74 -4.82
CA TYR A 93 -5.11 -5.39 -3.64
C TYR A 93 -5.10 -6.91 -3.76
N THR A 94 -5.22 -7.59 -2.63
CA THR A 94 -5.31 -9.06 -2.57
C THR A 94 -6.78 -9.46 -2.56
N ALA A 95 -7.21 -10.24 -3.54
CA ALA A 95 -8.50 -10.91 -3.58
C ALA A 95 -8.37 -12.34 -3.04
N TYR A 96 -9.26 -12.75 -2.14
CA TYR A 96 -9.22 -14.08 -1.52
C TYR A 96 -10.54 -14.83 -1.74
N ASP A 97 -10.48 -16.06 -2.27
CA ASP A 97 -11.65 -16.92 -2.54
C ASP A 97 -11.89 -17.98 -1.43
N GLY A 98 -11.15 -17.90 -0.33
CA GLY A 98 -11.19 -18.89 0.76
C GLY A 98 -10.16 -20.02 0.60
N LYS A 99 -9.47 -20.09 -0.54
CA LYS A 99 -8.44 -21.11 -0.85
C LYS A 99 -7.19 -20.51 -1.49
N ARG A 100 -7.37 -19.55 -2.39
CA ARG A 100 -6.33 -18.92 -3.22
C ARG A 100 -6.43 -17.42 -3.10
N ILE A 101 -5.27 -16.79 -3.25
CA ILE A 101 -5.16 -15.34 -3.38
C ILE A 101 -4.90 -14.98 -4.83
N TYR A 102 -5.47 -13.86 -5.26
CA TYR A 102 -5.32 -13.29 -6.59
C TYR A 102 -4.90 -11.82 -6.46
N LEU A 103 -4.05 -11.37 -7.37
CA LEU A 103 -3.66 -9.97 -7.46
C LEU A 103 -4.65 -9.22 -8.35
N ARG A 104 -5.19 -8.13 -7.82
CA ARG A 104 -6.16 -7.27 -8.51
C ARG A 104 -5.66 -5.84 -8.60
N LEU A 105 -6.10 -5.16 -9.64
CA LEU A 105 -5.93 -3.72 -9.82
C LEU A 105 -7.30 -3.05 -9.76
N LEU A 106 -7.42 -2.07 -8.88
CA LEU A 106 -8.51 -1.11 -8.85
C LEU A 106 -8.04 0.17 -9.57
N GLU A 107 -8.89 0.72 -10.42
CA GLU A 107 -8.67 1.96 -11.16
C GLU A 107 -9.83 2.93 -10.92
N THR A 108 -9.53 4.22 -10.70
CA THR A 108 -10.54 5.29 -10.68
C THR A 108 -9.92 6.65 -11.02
N THR A 109 -10.71 7.57 -11.55
CA THR A 109 -10.31 8.98 -11.76
C THR A 109 -11.09 9.97 -10.89
N ASP A 110 -12.17 9.52 -10.23
CA ASP A 110 -13.14 10.37 -9.55
C ASP A 110 -13.66 9.79 -8.23
N PHE A 111 -13.21 8.59 -7.85
CA PHE A 111 -13.72 7.80 -6.72
C PHE A 111 -15.22 7.49 -6.79
N LEU A 112 -15.90 7.76 -7.90
CA LEU A 112 -17.32 7.41 -8.16
C LEU A 112 -17.40 6.14 -8.98
N HIS A 113 -16.57 6.03 -10.00
CA HIS A 113 -16.47 4.86 -10.85
C HIS A 113 -15.14 4.15 -10.58
N PHE A 114 -15.24 2.90 -10.13
CA PHE A 114 -14.10 2.02 -9.93
C PHE A 114 -14.16 0.86 -10.92
N ARG A 115 -13.05 0.61 -11.62
CA ARG A 115 -12.86 -0.61 -12.41
C ARG A 115 -11.93 -1.55 -11.66
N MET A 116 -12.31 -2.81 -11.55
CA MET A 116 -11.51 -3.83 -10.87
C MET A 116 -11.14 -4.92 -11.88
N ASP A 117 -9.85 -5.00 -12.18
CA ASP A 117 -9.26 -5.88 -13.19
C ASP A 117 -8.30 -6.89 -12.56
N THR A 118 -8.16 -8.05 -13.19
CA THR A 118 -7.23 -9.10 -12.77
C THR A 118 -5.84 -8.83 -13.33
N ILE A 119 -4.82 -8.82 -12.46
CA ILE A 119 -3.42 -8.78 -12.90
C ILE A 119 -2.96 -10.23 -13.17
N GLN A 120 -2.33 -10.43 -14.32
CA GLN A 120 -1.88 -11.73 -14.80
C GLN A 120 -0.36 -11.77 -15.02
N GLY A 121 0.14 -12.97 -15.31
CA GLY A 121 1.52 -13.21 -15.71
C GLY A 121 2.32 -14.03 -14.69
N PRO A 122 3.44 -14.63 -15.10
CA PRO A 122 4.29 -15.46 -14.23
C PRO A 122 4.77 -14.76 -12.96
N ALA A 123 4.95 -13.43 -12.98
CA ALA A 123 5.39 -12.64 -11.83
C ALA A 123 4.23 -12.04 -11.02
N ALA A 124 2.96 -12.33 -11.37
CA ALA A 124 1.79 -11.90 -10.61
C ALA A 124 1.38 -12.95 -9.55
N GLN A 125 2.29 -13.25 -8.61
CA GLN A 125 2.11 -14.27 -7.59
C GLN A 125 2.13 -13.68 -6.18
N ASN A 126 1.34 -14.26 -5.27
CA ASN A 126 1.29 -13.87 -3.85
C ASN A 126 0.73 -12.44 -3.64
N LYS A 127 1.23 -11.69 -2.65
CA LYS A 127 0.71 -10.39 -2.23
C LYS A 127 1.80 -9.33 -2.05
N GLY A 128 1.40 -8.11 -1.69
CA GLY A 128 2.34 -7.03 -1.36
C GLY A 128 2.82 -6.23 -2.57
N PHE A 129 2.01 -6.11 -3.61
CA PHE A 129 2.36 -5.36 -4.80
C PHE A 129 2.12 -3.87 -4.60
N ALA A 130 3.00 -2.99 -5.07
CA ALA A 130 2.76 -1.55 -5.07
C ALA A 130 3.31 -0.88 -6.33
N LEU A 131 2.42 -0.22 -7.07
CA LEU A 131 2.75 0.44 -8.33
C LEU A 131 3.50 1.75 -8.08
N PHE A 132 4.52 2.06 -8.88
CA PHE A 132 5.16 3.38 -8.86
C PHE A 132 4.21 4.47 -9.37
N PRO A 133 4.35 5.74 -8.94
CA PRO A 133 3.39 6.80 -9.25
C PRO A 133 3.51 7.36 -10.68
N ARG A 134 4.42 6.82 -11.49
CA ARG A 134 4.58 7.10 -12.92
C ARG A 134 5.37 5.99 -13.57
N LYS A 135 5.42 6.01 -14.90
CA LYS A 135 6.36 5.20 -15.66
C LYS A 135 7.82 5.62 -15.39
N ILE A 136 8.72 4.65 -15.48
CA ILE A 136 10.17 4.84 -15.42
C ILE A 136 10.71 4.35 -16.76
N ASP A 137 11.38 5.25 -17.49
CA ASP A 137 11.89 4.99 -18.84
C ASP A 137 10.85 4.39 -19.82
N GLY A 138 9.60 4.87 -19.71
CA GLY A 138 8.49 4.44 -20.57
C GLY A 138 7.76 3.17 -20.11
N HIS A 139 8.24 2.50 -19.07
CA HIS A 139 7.68 1.26 -18.54
C HIS A 139 6.93 1.49 -17.22
N TYR A 140 5.86 0.73 -16.97
CA TYR A 140 5.31 0.63 -15.63
C TYR A 140 6.30 -0.08 -14.72
N ALA A 141 6.42 0.38 -13.47
CA ALA A 141 7.25 -0.24 -12.45
C ALA A 141 6.40 -0.60 -11.23
N MET A 142 6.70 -1.74 -10.60
CA MET A 142 5.95 -2.23 -9.43
C MET A 142 6.88 -2.93 -8.45
N LEU A 143 6.76 -2.60 -7.17
CA LEU A 143 7.33 -3.37 -6.07
C LEU A 143 6.45 -4.59 -5.77
N SER A 144 7.04 -5.69 -5.33
CA SER A 144 6.28 -6.88 -4.95
C SER A 144 6.99 -7.74 -3.91
N ARG A 145 6.23 -8.61 -3.25
CA ARG A 145 6.71 -9.56 -2.23
C ARG A 145 6.19 -10.96 -2.52
N GLN A 146 6.80 -11.62 -3.51
CA GLN A 146 6.21 -12.80 -4.13
C GLN A 146 6.59 -14.13 -3.45
N ASP A 147 7.78 -14.20 -2.86
CA ASP A 147 8.35 -15.41 -2.22
C ASP A 147 8.04 -15.52 -0.72
N ASP A 148 7.19 -14.64 -0.21
CA ASP A 148 6.88 -14.48 1.21
C ASP A 148 7.99 -13.90 2.10
N GLU A 149 9.12 -13.44 1.52
CA GLU A 149 10.29 -13.00 2.29
C GLU A 149 10.93 -11.69 1.79
N ASN A 150 11.15 -11.52 0.49
CA ASN A 150 11.98 -10.47 -0.10
C ASN A 150 11.17 -9.46 -0.92
N ASN A 151 11.70 -8.25 -1.08
CA ASN A 151 11.14 -7.26 -2.01
C ASN A 151 11.80 -7.40 -3.38
N TYR A 152 10.95 -7.33 -4.41
CA TYR A 152 11.33 -7.39 -5.80
C TYR A 152 10.86 -6.13 -6.54
N LEU A 153 11.59 -5.75 -7.58
CA LEU A 153 11.15 -4.80 -8.58
C LEU A 153 10.74 -5.54 -9.86
N MET A 154 9.71 -5.01 -10.50
CA MET A 154 9.15 -5.53 -11.75
C MET A 154 8.95 -4.38 -12.73
N PHE A 155 9.13 -4.64 -14.01
CA PHE A 155 8.82 -3.73 -15.10
C PHE A 155 7.87 -4.38 -16.10
N SER A 156 6.99 -3.58 -16.71
CA SER A 156 6.11 -4.04 -17.79
C SER A 156 5.67 -2.89 -18.69
N ASP A 157 5.40 -3.21 -19.96
CA ASP A 157 4.70 -2.33 -20.90
C ASP A 157 3.18 -2.36 -20.71
N GLN A 158 2.67 -3.38 -20.02
CA GLN A 158 1.25 -3.65 -19.85
C GLN A 158 0.89 -3.72 -18.37
N LEU A 159 0.03 -2.81 -17.92
CA LEU A 159 -0.31 -2.68 -16.51
C LEU A 159 -0.93 -3.95 -15.89
N LEU A 160 -1.63 -4.76 -16.70
CA LEU A 160 -2.32 -5.98 -16.26
C LEU A 160 -1.54 -7.27 -16.53
N PHE A 161 -0.31 -7.21 -17.07
CA PHE A 161 0.50 -8.40 -17.35
C PHE A 161 1.95 -8.21 -16.92
N TRP A 162 2.44 -9.07 -16.03
CA TRP A 162 3.80 -8.99 -15.49
C TRP A 162 4.55 -10.31 -15.60
N ASP A 163 5.67 -10.29 -16.34
CA ASP A 163 6.39 -11.50 -16.74
C ASP A 163 7.55 -11.87 -15.81
N SER A 164 8.31 -10.87 -15.37
CA SER A 164 9.56 -11.07 -14.65
C SER A 164 9.69 -10.17 -13.42
N LYS A 165 10.67 -10.48 -12.57
CA LYS A 165 10.98 -9.78 -11.33
C LYS A 165 12.47 -9.86 -11.04
N GLN A 166 12.99 -8.88 -10.32
CA GLN A 166 14.37 -8.85 -9.83
C GLN A 166 14.38 -8.54 -8.33
N SER A 167 15.12 -9.32 -7.53
CA SER A 167 15.27 -9.06 -6.09
C SER A 167 16.01 -7.74 -5.90
N ILE A 168 15.53 -6.90 -4.98
CA ILE A 168 16.15 -5.60 -4.67
C ILE A 168 16.49 -5.45 -3.18
N LEU A 169 15.79 -6.18 -2.29
CA LEU A 169 15.99 -6.03 -0.85
C LEU A 169 15.66 -7.34 -0.13
N GLU A 170 16.63 -7.80 0.66
CA GLU A 170 16.56 -9.03 1.46
C GLU A 170 16.71 -8.70 2.97
N PRO A 171 16.22 -9.58 3.88
CA PRO A 171 16.41 -9.39 5.31
C PRO A 171 17.89 -9.35 5.69
N GLN A 172 18.29 -8.33 6.44
CA GLN A 172 19.66 -8.17 6.92
C GLN A 172 19.74 -7.88 8.42
N PHE A 173 18.69 -7.29 8.99
CA PHE A 173 18.67 -6.93 10.41
C PHE A 173 17.89 -7.93 11.27
N PRO A 174 18.20 -8.05 12.58
CA PRO A 174 17.46 -8.94 13.47
C PRO A 174 15.95 -8.68 13.51
N TRP A 175 15.51 -7.44 13.32
CA TRP A 175 14.09 -7.07 13.27
C TRP A 175 13.40 -7.42 11.94
N GLU A 176 14.13 -7.99 10.98
CA GLU A 176 13.64 -8.48 9.68
C GLU A 176 13.70 -10.01 9.56
N PHE A 177 14.13 -10.69 10.63
CA PHE A 177 14.51 -12.11 10.64
C PHE A 177 13.55 -13.08 9.94
N VAL A 178 12.25 -12.80 9.93
CA VAL A 178 11.25 -13.67 9.30
C VAL A 178 10.97 -13.26 7.85
N LYS A 179 10.82 -11.97 7.57
CA LYS A 179 10.51 -11.43 6.23
C LYS A 179 10.47 -9.89 6.23
N LEU A 180 10.53 -9.32 5.03
CA LEU A 180 10.18 -7.94 4.72
C LEU A 180 9.12 -7.85 3.62
N GLY A 181 8.54 -6.66 3.48
CA GLY A 181 7.63 -6.32 2.40
C GLY A 181 7.46 -4.81 2.29
N ASN A 182 7.14 -4.29 1.11
CA ASN A 182 6.75 -2.89 0.97
C ASN A 182 5.36 -2.63 1.60
N CYS A 183 5.22 -1.48 2.25
CA CYS A 183 3.95 -1.03 2.81
C CYS A 183 3.02 -0.58 1.68
N GLY A 184 3.46 0.35 0.85
CA GLY A 184 2.68 0.90 -0.26
C GLY A 184 3.57 1.35 -1.40
N SER A 185 3.03 2.25 -2.22
CA SER A 185 3.73 2.77 -3.39
C SER A 185 4.93 3.63 -3.02
N PRO A 186 6.03 3.55 -3.79
CA PRO A 186 7.16 4.47 -3.64
C PRO A 186 6.73 5.93 -3.82
N ILE A 187 7.36 6.83 -3.06
CA ILE A 187 7.14 8.26 -3.14
C ILE A 187 8.38 8.91 -3.78
N GLU A 188 8.17 9.69 -4.83
CA GLU A 188 9.24 10.43 -5.49
C GLU A 188 9.74 11.57 -4.60
N THR A 189 11.04 11.66 -4.38
CA THR A 189 11.70 12.74 -3.61
C THR A 189 12.96 13.21 -4.33
N GLU A 190 13.52 14.34 -3.88
CA GLU A 190 14.82 14.85 -4.33
C GLU A 190 15.99 13.91 -4.03
N ALA A 191 15.83 12.97 -3.09
CA ALA A 191 16.88 12.03 -2.68
C ALA A 191 16.80 10.69 -3.41
N GLY A 192 15.66 10.36 -4.04
CA GLY A 192 15.35 9.05 -4.61
C GLY A 192 13.88 8.67 -4.40
N TRP A 193 13.55 7.41 -4.68
CA TRP A 193 12.25 6.83 -4.36
C TRP A 193 12.21 6.39 -2.89
N LEU A 194 11.49 7.13 -2.05
CA LEU A 194 11.26 6.76 -0.66
C LEU A 194 10.24 5.63 -0.60
N VAL A 195 10.62 4.52 0.02
CA VAL A 195 9.75 3.34 0.18
C VAL A 195 9.61 3.02 1.66
N LEU A 196 8.38 3.04 2.16
CA LEU A 196 8.07 2.44 3.45
C LEU A 196 7.99 0.91 3.30
N SER A 197 8.64 0.22 4.22
CA SER A 197 8.59 -1.24 4.34
C SER A 197 8.01 -1.64 5.69
N HIS A 198 7.47 -2.84 5.75
CA HIS A 198 7.24 -3.56 6.99
C HIS A 198 8.24 -4.72 7.07
N ALA A 199 8.54 -5.12 8.30
CA ALA A 199 9.41 -6.24 8.59
C ALA A 199 8.88 -7.03 9.78
N ILE A 200 9.17 -8.32 9.81
CA ILE A 200 8.78 -9.22 10.89
C ILE A 200 10.04 -9.77 11.56
N GLY A 201 10.22 -9.43 12.82
CA GLY A 201 11.30 -9.94 13.66
C GLY A 201 10.91 -11.14 14.53
N PRO A 202 11.76 -11.51 15.50
CA PRO A 202 11.46 -12.51 16.51
C PRO A 202 10.13 -12.25 17.21
N MET A 203 9.47 -13.32 17.66
CA MET A 203 8.15 -13.26 18.32
C MET A 203 7.05 -12.61 17.47
N ARG A 204 7.21 -12.63 16.12
CA ARG A 204 6.29 -12.01 15.16
C ARG A 204 6.05 -10.52 15.43
N LYS A 205 7.07 -9.80 15.88
CA LYS A 205 7.00 -8.34 16.02
C LYS A 205 7.01 -7.70 14.62
N TYR A 206 5.91 -7.10 14.19
CA TYR A 206 5.88 -6.31 12.98
C TYR A 206 6.31 -4.89 13.30
N VAL A 207 7.13 -4.33 12.42
CA VAL A 207 7.61 -2.95 12.50
C VAL A 207 7.49 -2.31 11.13
N ILE A 208 7.44 -0.97 11.09
CA ILE A 208 7.54 -0.19 9.86
C ILE A 208 8.95 0.42 9.82
N SER A 209 9.56 0.37 8.65
CA SER A 209 10.87 0.96 8.35
C SER A 209 10.82 1.66 6.99
N ALA A 210 11.96 2.17 6.53
CA ALA A 210 12.09 2.88 5.26
C ALA A 210 13.41 2.54 4.57
N PHE A 211 13.38 2.57 3.24
CA PHE A 211 14.55 2.51 2.38
C PHE A 211 14.37 3.44 1.18
N LEU A 212 15.47 3.68 0.46
CA LEU A 212 15.55 4.62 -0.65
C LEU A 212 16.08 3.89 -1.87
N LEU A 213 15.38 3.98 -2.99
CA LEU A 213 15.86 3.50 -4.29
C LEU A 213 16.38 4.68 -5.12
N ASP A 214 17.34 4.43 -6.00
CA ASP A 214 17.83 5.46 -6.93
C ASP A 214 16.71 5.92 -7.87
N LEU A 215 16.65 7.23 -8.13
CA LEU A 215 15.58 7.86 -8.90
C LEU A 215 15.57 7.41 -10.37
N HIS A 216 16.76 7.19 -10.93
CA HIS A 216 16.97 6.83 -12.33
C HIS A 216 17.09 5.32 -12.51
N ASP A 217 17.69 4.63 -11.54
CA ASP A 217 17.80 3.18 -11.56
C ASP A 217 17.25 2.54 -10.28
N PRO A 218 15.92 2.35 -10.19
CA PRO A 218 15.26 1.84 -8.98
C PRO A 218 15.64 0.39 -8.61
N LEU A 219 16.46 -0.29 -9.39
CA LEU A 219 17.07 -1.56 -8.99
C LEU A 219 18.14 -1.39 -7.91
N HIS A 220 18.65 -0.17 -7.71
CA HIS A 220 19.67 0.14 -6.73
C HIS A 220 19.07 0.72 -5.44
N VAL A 221 19.24 0.00 -4.33
CA VAL A 221 18.97 0.52 -2.98
C VAL A 221 20.13 1.42 -2.57
N ILE A 222 19.85 2.70 -2.34
CA ILE A 222 20.85 3.74 -2.04
C ILE A 222 20.78 4.25 -0.59
N GLY A 223 19.85 3.72 0.21
CA GLY A 223 19.70 4.04 1.62
C GLY A 223 18.71 3.10 2.30
N ARG A 224 18.92 2.77 3.57
CA ARG A 224 18.06 1.90 4.38
C ARG A 224 18.22 2.27 5.84
N LEU A 225 17.13 2.38 6.59
CA LEU A 225 17.20 2.58 8.04
C LEU A 225 17.76 1.31 8.71
N GLN A 226 18.67 1.49 9.67
CA GLN A 226 19.26 0.40 10.44
C GLN A 226 18.36 -0.03 11.62
N GLU A 227 17.51 0.87 12.09
CA GLU A 227 16.52 0.64 13.12
C GLU A 227 15.12 0.93 12.58
N PRO A 228 14.07 0.28 13.12
CA PRO A 228 12.71 0.52 12.66
C PRO A 228 12.25 1.96 12.90
N LEU A 229 11.50 2.50 11.95
CA LEU A 229 10.88 3.82 12.05
C LEU A 229 9.71 3.83 13.05
N ILE A 230 8.87 2.78 13.01
CA ILE A 230 7.76 2.60 13.94
C ILE A 230 7.81 1.17 14.48
N SER A 231 7.80 1.04 15.80
CA SER A 231 7.72 -0.24 16.51
C SER A 231 6.54 -0.24 17.48
N PRO A 232 5.87 -1.39 17.68
CA PRO A 232 4.83 -1.52 18.69
C PRO A 232 5.34 -1.12 20.08
N ASN A 233 4.67 -0.19 20.74
CA ASN A 233 4.91 0.17 22.14
C ASN A 233 4.23 -0.84 23.10
N GLU A 234 4.38 -0.67 24.42
CA GLU A 234 3.82 -1.59 25.41
C GLU A 234 2.28 -1.66 25.40
N ASN A 235 1.59 -0.59 24.98
CA ASN A 235 0.13 -0.52 24.89
C ASN A 235 -0.42 -1.10 23.57
N GLU A 236 0.39 -1.12 22.50
CA GLU A 236 0.08 -1.69 21.18
C GLU A 236 0.28 -3.22 21.14
N ARG A 237 0.52 -3.85 22.30
CA ARG A 237 0.64 -5.32 22.45
C ARG A 237 -0.69 -6.03 22.65
N GLU A 238 -1.80 -5.31 22.82
CA GLU A 238 -3.13 -5.89 23.01
C GLU A 238 -3.99 -5.70 21.73
N GLY A 239 -4.67 -6.76 21.29
CA GLY A 239 -5.56 -6.76 20.11
C GLY A 239 -5.64 -8.11 19.39
N TYR A 240 -6.28 -8.15 18.20
CA TYR A 240 -6.55 -9.40 17.46
C TYR A 240 -5.26 -10.10 17.00
N VAL A 241 -4.24 -9.32 16.63
CA VAL A 241 -2.86 -9.79 16.41
C VAL A 241 -1.89 -8.90 17.20
N PRO A 242 -1.33 -9.35 18.33
CA PRO A 242 -0.47 -8.53 19.18
C PRO A 242 0.90 -8.24 18.52
N ASN A 243 1.53 -7.13 18.88
CA ASN A 243 2.84 -6.67 18.37
C ASN A 243 2.84 -6.33 16.87
N VAL A 244 1.74 -5.76 16.36
CA VAL A 244 1.62 -5.42 14.94
C VAL A 244 1.41 -3.91 14.74
N VAL A 245 2.35 -3.30 14.01
CA VAL A 245 2.10 -2.06 13.25
C VAL A 245 2.24 -2.36 11.76
N TYR A 246 1.27 -1.92 10.97
CA TYR A 246 1.25 -2.20 9.53
C TYR A 246 0.69 -1.01 8.76
N SER A 247 1.25 -0.70 7.60
CA SER A 247 0.75 0.36 6.72
C SER A 247 0.60 -0.16 5.29
N CYS A 248 -0.36 0.39 4.55
CA CYS A 248 -0.56 0.15 3.12
C CYS A 248 -0.17 1.35 2.25
N GLY A 249 0.37 2.42 2.83
CA GLY A 249 0.71 3.62 2.10
C GLY A 249 1.00 4.81 3.00
N SER A 250 1.56 5.85 2.40
CA SER A 250 1.93 7.09 3.07
C SER A 250 1.84 8.23 2.06
N GLN A 251 1.77 9.46 2.55
CA GLN A 251 1.67 10.65 1.72
C GLN A 251 2.56 11.75 2.27
N ILE A 252 3.25 12.48 1.39
CA ILE A 252 3.97 13.70 1.77
C ILE A 252 3.00 14.89 1.72
N TYR A 253 3.03 15.71 2.76
CA TYR A 253 2.38 17.02 2.80
C TYR A 253 3.33 18.06 3.39
N GLY A 254 3.77 19.03 2.58
CA GLY A 254 4.87 19.93 2.97
C GLY A 254 6.18 19.16 3.15
N ARG A 255 6.84 19.30 4.30
CA ARG A 255 8.01 18.50 4.73
C ARG A 255 7.66 17.44 5.76
N ASN A 256 6.40 17.00 5.79
CA ASN A 256 5.95 15.92 6.65
C ASN A 256 5.59 14.69 5.82
N LEU A 257 6.12 13.53 6.23
CA LEU A 257 5.63 12.22 5.80
C LEU A 257 4.52 11.78 6.74
N ILE A 258 3.31 11.64 6.19
CA ILE A 258 2.13 11.18 6.90
C ILE A 258 1.96 9.68 6.67
N ILE A 259 1.95 8.91 7.75
CA ILE A 259 1.89 7.45 7.73
C ILE A 259 0.60 7.00 8.44
N PRO A 260 -0.49 6.72 7.71
CA PRO A 260 -1.58 5.94 8.27
C PRO A 260 -1.09 4.51 8.55
N PHE A 261 -1.31 4.03 9.77
CA PHE A 261 -0.94 2.67 10.16
C PHE A 261 -2.01 2.03 11.02
N ALA A 262 -2.19 0.72 10.83
CA ALA A 262 -3.02 -0.13 11.65
C ALA A 262 -2.21 -0.69 12.82
N MET A 263 -2.88 -0.79 13.98
CA MET A 263 -2.39 -1.41 15.20
C MET A 263 -3.26 -2.62 15.51
N SER A 264 -2.61 -3.77 15.66
CA SER A 264 -3.23 -5.04 16.05
C SER A 264 -4.44 -5.48 15.22
N ASP A 265 -4.47 -5.13 13.92
CA ASP A 265 -5.57 -5.36 12.98
C ASP A 265 -6.94 -4.85 13.46
N TYR A 266 -6.94 -3.83 14.33
CA TYR A 266 -8.16 -3.38 15.00
C TYR A 266 -8.39 -1.86 14.87
N ILE A 267 -7.35 -1.05 15.09
CA ILE A 267 -7.44 0.41 15.07
C ILE A 267 -6.47 0.98 14.04
N SER A 268 -6.85 2.07 13.38
CA SER A 268 -5.92 2.87 12.58
C SER A 268 -5.58 4.18 13.27
N SER A 269 -4.33 4.61 13.15
CA SER A 269 -3.84 5.91 13.61
C SER A 269 -2.89 6.50 12.56
N PHE A 270 -2.29 7.64 12.87
CA PHE A 270 -1.35 8.34 12.01
C PHE A 270 -0.05 8.61 12.76
N ALA A 271 1.07 8.42 12.09
CA ALA A 271 2.36 8.96 12.48
C ALA A 271 2.75 10.09 11.51
N ILE A 272 3.44 11.09 12.04
CA ILE A 272 3.98 12.21 11.29
C ILE A 272 5.48 12.21 11.50
N VAL A 273 6.22 12.14 10.41
CA VAL A 273 7.69 12.09 10.42
C VAL A 273 8.21 13.30 9.65
N ASP A 274 9.20 13.98 10.22
CA ASP A 274 9.92 15.03 9.50
C ASP A 274 10.68 14.42 8.31
N LEU A 275 10.35 14.89 7.11
CA LEU A 275 10.87 14.33 5.87
C LEU A 275 12.36 14.64 5.71
N ASP A 276 12.81 15.83 6.12
CA ASP A 276 14.20 16.24 6.01
C ASP A 276 15.08 15.36 6.92
N GLU A 277 14.67 15.15 8.16
CA GLU A 277 15.38 14.25 9.09
C GLU A 277 15.45 12.82 8.55
N LEU A 278 14.33 12.28 8.04
CA LEU A 278 14.28 10.93 7.49
C LEU A 278 15.19 10.76 6.27
N LEU A 279 15.15 11.69 5.32
CA LEU A 279 15.98 11.63 4.11
C LEU A 279 17.47 11.83 4.46
N ASN A 280 17.79 12.69 5.44
CA ASN A 280 19.15 12.84 5.93
C ASN A 280 19.67 11.53 6.55
N GLU A 281 18.88 10.86 7.39
CA GLU A 281 19.27 9.58 7.97
C GLU A 281 19.51 8.51 6.89
N LEU A 282 18.58 8.38 5.93
CA LEU A 282 18.67 7.42 4.83
C LEU A 282 19.88 7.66 3.92
N THR A 283 20.28 8.92 3.71
CA THR A 283 21.39 9.28 2.82
C THR A 283 22.74 9.35 3.53
N SER A 284 22.76 9.52 4.86
CA SER A 284 23.99 9.58 5.67
C SER A 284 24.81 8.28 5.61
N HIS A 285 24.15 7.14 5.40
CA HIS A 285 24.79 5.82 5.30
C HIS A 285 25.22 5.43 3.88
N LYS A 286 25.12 6.32 2.88
CA LYS A 286 25.55 6.06 1.49
C LYS A 286 26.99 5.55 1.35
N ASN A 287 27.85 5.79 2.36
CA ASN A 287 29.24 5.35 2.38
C ASN A 287 29.48 3.98 3.07
N LYS A 288 28.43 3.24 3.42
CA LYS A 288 28.52 1.98 4.19
C LYS A 288 27.82 0.77 3.57
N ILE A 289 27.23 0.91 2.37
CA ILE A 289 26.58 -0.19 1.62
C ILE A 289 27.55 -0.72 0.57
#